data_AF-A0A7D5L354-F1
#
_entry.id   AF-A0A7D5L354-F1
#
_cell.length_a   1.000
_cell.length_b   1.000
_cell.length_c   1.000
_cell.angle_alpha   90.00
_cell.angle_beta   90.00
_cell.angle_gamma   90.00
#
_symmetry.space_group_name_H-M   'P 1'
#
loop_
_entity.id
_entity.type
_entity.pdbx_description
1 polymer ?
#
loop_
_entity_poly.entity_id
_entity_poly.type
_entity_poly.pdbx_seq_one_letter_code
_entity_poly.pdbx_strand_id
1 'polypeptide(L)' 'MSGEHKTETERHLRKALRHLSAARESGDLRKTNDVALEEVSNTVSSVLREYEGDE' A
#
# COMPACT_ATOMS: atom_id res chain seq x y z
N MET A 1 12.00 -16.28 14.70
CA MET A 1 11.16 -16.52 13.51
C MET A 1 10.06 -15.46 13.32
N SER A 2 9.33 -14.99 14.35
CA SER A 2 8.22 -14.03 14.14
C SER A 2 8.63 -12.59 13.75
N GLY A 3 9.85 -12.14 14.05
CA GLY A 3 10.33 -10.78 13.70
C GLY A 3 10.72 -10.57 12.23
N GLU A 4 11.20 -11.63 11.56
CA GLU A 4 11.57 -11.59 10.13
C GLU A 4 10.33 -11.47 9.23
N HIS A 5 9.26 -12.22 9.55
CA HIS A 5 7.98 -12.08 8.85
C HIS A 5 7.31 -10.72 9.09
N LYS A 6 7.60 -10.06 10.24
CA LYS A 6 7.12 -8.71 10.54
C LYS A 6 7.73 -7.66 9.63
N THR A 7 9.05 -7.65 9.58
CA THR A 7 9.80 -6.74 8.69
C THR A 7 9.55 -6.98 7.20
N GLU A 8 9.33 -8.24 6.80
CA GLU A 8 8.94 -8.53 5.41
C GLU A 8 7.56 -8.00 5.05
N THR A 9 6.55 -8.17 5.93
CA THR A 9 5.18 -7.70 5.66
C THR A 9 5.13 -6.18 5.51
N GLU A 10 5.76 -5.43 6.41
CA GLU A 10 5.89 -3.98 6.34
C GLU A 10 6.56 -3.52 5.03
N ARG A 11 7.63 -4.20 4.61
CA ARG A 11 8.33 -3.92 3.35
C ARG A 11 7.40 -4.13 2.14
N HIS A 12 6.58 -5.18 2.14
CA HIS A 12 5.63 -5.44 1.06
C HIS A 12 4.53 -4.37 1.00
N LEU A 13 3.98 -3.97 2.14
CA LEU A 13 2.95 -2.92 2.22
C LEU A 13 3.49 -1.57 1.70
N ARG A 14 4.69 -1.15 2.14
CA ARG A 14 5.35 0.06 1.61
C ARG A 14 5.64 -0.04 0.11
N LYS A 15 5.96 -1.24 -0.40
CA LYS A 15 6.18 -1.46 -1.84
C LYS A 15 4.87 -1.34 -2.63
N ALA A 16 3.76 -1.87 -2.10
CA ALA A 16 2.45 -1.72 -2.72
C ALA A 16 2.04 -0.24 -2.84
N LEU A 17 2.22 0.57 -1.78
CA LEU A 17 1.94 2.01 -1.84
C LEU A 17 2.74 2.74 -2.93
N ARG A 18 4.03 2.41 -3.09
CA ARG A 18 4.85 2.99 -4.17
C ARG A 18 4.33 2.62 -5.56
N HIS A 19 3.90 1.38 -5.76
CA HIS A 19 3.36 0.94 -7.05
C HIS A 19 2.02 1.60 -7.37
N LEU A 20 1.15 1.76 -6.36
CA LEU A 20 -0.13 2.43 -6.52
C LEU A 20 0.05 3.92 -6.87
N SER A 21 0.98 4.61 -6.19
CA SER A 21 1.32 6.01 -6.49
C SER A 21 1.84 6.16 -7.93
N ALA A 22 2.81 5.33 -8.33
CA ALA A 22 3.36 5.36 -9.69
C ALA A 22 2.31 5.07 -10.76
N ALA A 23 1.36 4.17 -10.48
CA ALA A 23 0.25 3.89 -11.39
C ALA A 23 -0.66 5.12 -11.57
N ARG A 24 -0.97 5.86 -10.50
CA ARG A 24 -1.74 7.12 -10.58
C ARG A 24 -0.99 8.20 -11.37
N GLU A 25 0.30 8.34 -11.12
CA GLU A 25 1.16 9.35 -11.78
C GLU A 25 1.36 9.08 -13.28
N SER A 26 1.19 7.82 -13.74
CA SER A 26 1.34 7.47 -15.16
C SER A 26 0.32 8.13 -16.09
N GLY A 27 -0.79 8.67 -15.55
CA GLY A 27 -1.76 9.49 -16.29
C GLY A 27 -2.61 8.75 -17.33
N ASP A 28 -2.35 7.47 -17.60
CA ASP A 28 -3.06 6.65 -18.60
C ASP A 28 -4.26 5.89 -18.01
N LEU A 29 -4.79 6.37 -16.89
CA LEU A 29 -5.89 5.73 -16.17
C LEU A 29 -7.19 6.47 -16.43
N ARG A 30 -8.25 5.70 -16.70
CA ARG A 30 -9.62 6.21 -16.65
C ARG A 30 -9.95 6.65 -15.22
N LYS A 31 -10.82 7.66 -15.06
CA LYS A 31 -11.24 8.18 -13.73
C LYS A 31 -11.58 7.09 -12.70
N THR A 32 -12.32 6.06 -13.10
CA THR A 32 -12.68 4.94 -12.21
C THR A 32 -11.46 4.15 -11.71
N ASN A 33 -10.44 3.99 -12.54
CA ASN A 33 -9.21 3.30 -12.14
C ASN A 33 -8.38 4.16 -11.18
N ASP A 34 -8.36 5.48 -11.36
CA ASP A 34 -7.67 6.39 -10.42
C ASP A 34 -8.31 6.38 -9.03
N VAL A 35 -9.65 6.39 -8.97
CA VAL A 35 -10.41 6.22 -7.71
C VAL A 35 -10.11 4.86 -7.06
N ALA A 36 -10.12 3.78 -7.85
CA ALA A 36 -9.81 2.45 -7.33
C ALA A 36 -8.38 2.36 -6.74
N LEU A 37 -7.39 3.01 -7.38
CA LEU A 37 -6.02 3.05 -6.84
C LEU A 37 -5.91 3.88 -5.56
N GLU A 38 -6.69 4.95 -5.43
CA GLU A 38 -6.77 5.73 -4.20
C GLU A 38 -7.36 4.89 -3.05
N GLU A 39 -8.49 4.20 -3.28
CA GLU A 39 -9.10 3.33 -2.28
C GLU A 39 -8.15 2.23 -1.83
N VAL A 40 -7.47 1.56 -2.76
CA VAL A 40 -6.49 0.52 -2.45
C VAL A 40 -5.30 1.10 -1.68
N SER A 41 -4.84 2.31 -2.02
CA SER A 41 -3.74 2.98 -1.28
C SER A 41 -4.14 3.29 0.16
N ASN A 42 -5.39 3.71 0.37
CA ASN A 42 -5.94 3.97 1.70
C ASN A 42 -6.02 2.69 2.53
N THR A 43 -6.52 1.59 1.95
CA THR A 43 -6.58 0.29 2.62
C THR A 43 -5.19 -0.22 3.01
N VAL A 44 -4.23 -0.20 2.07
CA VAL A 44 -2.85 -0.64 2.36
C VAL A 44 -2.20 0.23 3.44
N SER A 45 -2.49 1.53 3.45
CA SER A 45 -2.02 2.46 4.49
C SER A 45 -2.65 2.17 5.85
N SER A 46 -3.93 1.80 5.92
CA SER A 46 -4.60 1.37 7.16
C SER A 46 -3.96 0.10 7.70
N VAL A 47 -3.80 -0.92 6.85
CA VAL A 47 -3.16 -2.18 7.22
C VAL A 47 -1.74 -1.95 7.72
N LEU A 48 -0.96 -1.07 7.07
CA LEU A 48 0.38 -0.72 7.53
C LEU A 48 0.38 -0.07 8.91
N ARG A 49 -0.54 0.88 9.17
CA ARG A 49 -0.68 1.52 10.48
C ARG A 49 -1.11 0.54 11.58
N GLU A 50 -2.04 -0.36 11.27
CA GLU A 50 -2.45 -1.42 12.19
C GLU A 50 -1.27 -2.35 12.50
N TYR A 51 -0.45 -2.66 11.49
CA TYR A 51 0.75 -3.48 11.65
C TYR A 51 1.86 -2.83 12.48
N GLU A 52 2.07 -1.52 12.29
CA GLU A 52 3.00 -0.68 13.06
C GLU A 52 2.49 -0.40 14.49
N GLY A 53 1.17 -0.40 14.70
CA GLY A 53 0.53 -0.14 16.00
C GLY A 53 0.34 -1.38 16.90
N ASP A 54 0.42 -2.58 16.34
CA ASP A 54 0.42 -3.87 17.06
C ASP A 54 1.84 -4.18 17.64
N GLU A 55 2.55 -3.14 18.10
CA GLU A 55 3.87 -3.16 18.78
C GLU A 55 3.78 -2.70 20.23
#